data_AF-A0A7C9PU39-F1
#
_entry.id   AF-A0A7C9PU39-F1
#
_cell.length_a   1.000
_cell.length_b   1.000
_cell.length_c   1.000
_cell.angle_alpha   90.00
_cell.angle_beta   90.00
_cell.angle_gamma   90.00
#
_symmetry.space_group_name_H-M   'P 1'
#
loop_
_entity.id
_entity.type
_entity.pdbx_description
1 polymer ?
#
loop_
_entity_poly.entity_id
_entity_poly.type
_entity_poly.pdbx_seq_one_letter_code
_entity_poly.pdbx_strand_id
1 'polypeptide(L)'
;MTIATITEGFSLQDFIANPPEHKEWVDGELVETTGMTTRHSFIQCRLARYWGNYDIECDRGGEVAVELPCRTQRQGRRPDVWGAFQFRI
;
A
#
# COMPACT_ATOMS: atom_id res chain seq x y z
N MET A 1 -6.19 29.17 -3.23
CA MET A 1 -5.87 27.75 -3.42
C MET A 1 -7.15 27.04 -3.81
N THR A 2 -7.27 26.66 -5.08
CA THR A 2 -8.42 25.93 -5.61
C THR A 2 -8.18 24.43 -5.46
N ILE A 3 -9.06 23.75 -4.74
CA ILE A 3 -9.06 22.29 -4.60
C ILE A 3 -9.64 21.75 -5.91
N ALA A 4 -8.82 21.08 -6.72
CA ALA A 4 -9.29 20.38 -7.90
C ALA A 4 -9.99 19.09 -7.44
N THR A 5 -11.32 19.04 -7.59
CA THR A 5 -12.10 17.81 -7.55
C THR A 5 -11.74 16.97 -8.78
N ILE A 6 -10.72 16.12 -8.65
CA ILE A 6 -10.37 15.09 -9.63
C ILE A 6 -11.21 13.87 -9.29
N THR A 7 -12.44 13.81 -9.77
CA THR A 7 -13.29 12.60 -9.63
C THR A 7 -13.95 12.16 -10.92
N GLU A 8 -14.09 13.02 -11.94
CA GLU A 8 -14.48 12.55 -13.28
C GLU A 8 -13.24 12.11 -14.07
N GLY A 9 -12.92 10.81 -13.99
CA GLY A 9 -12.02 10.16 -14.95
C GLY A 9 -10.70 9.58 -14.41
N PHE A 10 -10.40 9.68 -13.12
CA PHE A 10 -9.20 9.05 -12.56
C PHE A 10 -9.39 7.54 -12.45
N SER A 11 -8.73 6.79 -13.34
CA SER A 11 -8.88 5.34 -13.44
C SER A 11 -7.90 4.58 -12.54
N LEU A 12 -8.13 3.27 -12.39
CA LEU A 12 -7.16 2.38 -11.75
C LEU A 12 -5.81 2.40 -12.49
N GLN A 13 -5.81 2.50 -13.82
CA GLN A 13 -4.58 2.57 -14.60
C GLN A 13 -3.78 3.84 -14.28
N ASP A 14 -4.46 4.98 -14.11
CA ASP A 14 -3.81 6.23 -13.72
C ASP A 14 -3.19 6.12 -12.31
N PHE A 15 -3.90 5.46 -11.38
CA PHE A 15 -3.37 5.17 -10.05
C PHE A 15 -2.07 4.35 -10.10
N ILE A 16 -1.99 3.34 -10.96
CA ILE A 16 -0.80 2.48 -11.04
C ILE A 16 0.37 3.19 -11.73
N ALA A 17 0.09 4.03 -12.73
CA ALA A 17 1.12 4.79 -13.42
C ALA A 17 1.72 5.88 -12.53
N ASN A 18 0.88 6.58 -11.75
CA ASN A 18 1.29 7.67 -10.87
C ASN A 18 0.42 7.73 -9.61
N PRO A 19 0.67 6.87 -8.61
CA PRO A 19 -0.17 6.78 -7.42
C PRO A 19 -0.05 8.07 -6.61
N PRO A 20 -1.16 8.81 -6.39
CA PRO A 20 -1.14 10.01 -5.57
C PRO A 20 -0.70 9.68 -4.14
N GLU A 21 0.03 10.59 -3.51
CA GLU A 21 0.46 10.42 -2.11
C GLU A 21 -0.76 10.43 -1.18
N HIS A 22 -0.72 9.60 -0.12
CA HIS A 22 -1.78 9.49 0.90
C HIS A 22 -3.19 9.22 0.35
N LYS A 23 -3.30 8.55 -0.80
CA LYS A 23 -4.58 8.12 -1.36
C LYS A 23 -4.60 6.65 -1.74
N GLU A 24 -5.79 6.07 -1.70
CA GLU A 24 -6.13 4.80 -2.31
C GLU A 24 -7.17 5.02 -3.42
N TRP A 25 -7.18 4.14 -4.41
CA TRP A 25 -8.24 4.08 -5.42
C TRP A 25 -9.19 2.93 -5.08
N VAL A 26 -10.38 3.25 -4.58
CA VAL A 26 -11.36 2.29 -4.08
C VAL A 26 -12.67 2.49 -4.82
N ASP A 27 -13.16 1.43 -5.45
CA ASP A 27 -14.48 1.35 -6.10
C ASP A 27 -14.80 2.51 -7.07
N GLY A 28 -13.79 3.00 -7.80
CA GLY A 28 -13.95 4.09 -8.77
C GLY A 28 -13.48 5.45 -8.29
N GLU A 29 -13.13 5.59 -7.01
CA GLU A 29 -12.88 6.87 -6.37
C GLU A 29 -11.50 6.94 -5.71
N LEU A 30 -10.93 8.15 -5.67
CA LEU A 30 -9.74 8.43 -4.86
C LEU A 30 -10.16 8.77 -3.44
N VAL A 31 -9.71 7.95 -2.49
CA VAL A 31 -10.00 8.08 -1.06
C VAL A 31 -8.71 8.48 -0.33
N GLU A 32 -8.79 9.52 0.51
CA GLU A 32 -7.66 9.94 1.36
C GLU A 32 -7.41 8.91 2.47
N THR A 33 -6.14 8.52 2.63
CA THR A 33 -5.70 7.77 3.81
C THR A 33 -5.55 8.74 4.98
N THR A 34 -6.29 8.50 6.05
CA THR A 34 -6.26 9.32 7.27
C THR A 34 -5.84 8.47 8.47
N GLY A 35 -5.51 9.11 9.60
CA GLY A 35 -5.22 8.40 10.85
C GLY A 35 -3.77 7.93 11.01
N MET A 36 -2.85 8.39 10.16
CA MET A 36 -1.42 8.19 10.36
C MET A 36 -0.96 8.93 11.62
N THR A 37 -0.44 8.19 12.60
CA THR A 37 0.08 8.73 13.87
C THR A 37 1.45 8.15 14.16
N THR A 38 2.22 8.77 15.05
CA THR A 38 3.52 8.22 15.49
C THR A 38 3.38 6.79 16.04
N ARG A 39 2.27 6.49 16.73
CA ARG A 39 1.99 5.14 17.23
C ARG A 39 1.76 4.15 16.09
N HIS A 40 1.05 4.55 15.04
CA HIS A 40 0.85 3.76 13.84
C HIS A 40 2.22 3.43 13.21
N SER A 41 3.08 4.43 13.00
CA SER A 41 4.41 4.22 12.41
C SER A 41 5.28 3.25 13.23
N PHE A 42 5.21 3.30 14.56
CA PHE A 42 5.91 2.31 15.40
C PHE A 42 5.39 0.89 15.21
N ILE A 43 4.08 0.71 15.08
CA ILE A 43 3.47 -0.61 14.85
C ILE A 43 3.84 -1.13 13.47
N GLN A 44 3.75 -0.28 12.44
CA GLN A 44 4.15 -0.57 11.06
C GLN A 44 5.61 -1.05 10.98
N CYS A 45 6.55 -0.31 11.60
CA CYS A 45 7.96 -0.70 11.66
C CYS A 45 8.18 -2.05 12.35
N ARG A 46 7.46 -2.33 13.44
CA ARG A 46 7.57 -3.60 14.16
C ARG A 46 7.04 -4.76 13.32
N LEU A 47 5.89 -4.58 12.68
CA LEU A 47 5.28 -5.59 11.83
C LEU A 47 6.18 -5.90 10.63
N ALA A 48 6.70 -4.87 9.96
CA ALA A 48 7.63 -5.04 8.84
C ALA A 48 8.89 -5.81 9.27
N ARG A 49 9.46 -5.49 10.44
CA ARG A 49 10.60 -6.23 11.00
C ARG A 49 10.28 -7.70 11.26
N TYR A 50 9.15 -8.00 11.90
CA TYR A 50 8.80 -9.39 12.20
C TYR A 50 8.56 -10.23 10.94
N TRP A 51 7.93 -9.64 9.92
CA TRP A 51 7.77 -10.32 8.63
C TRP A 51 9.08 -10.53 7.89
N GLY A 52 9.98 -9.54 7.89
CA GLY A 52 11.31 -9.69 7.30
C GLY A 52 12.12 -10.79 8.00
N ASN A 53 12.09 -10.83 9.34
CA ASN A 53 12.71 -11.91 10.10
C ASN A 53 12.13 -13.29 9.74
N TYR A 54 10.80 -13.38 9.66
CA TYR A 54 10.13 -14.64 9.30
C TYR A 54 10.50 -15.13 7.89
N ASP A 55 10.60 -14.21 6.91
CA ASP A 55 11.03 -14.55 5.55
C ASP A 55 12.45 -15.13 5.52
N ILE A 56 13.38 -14.47 6.23
CA ILE A 56 14.77 -14.91 6.38
C ILE A 56 14.84 -16.27 7.07
N GLU A 57 14.12 -16.46 8.18
CA GLU A 57 14.12 -17.72 8.94
C GLU A 57 13.53 -18.88 8.16
N CYS A 58 12.59 -18.62 7.24
CA CYS A 58 11.95 -19.64 6.43
C CYS A 58 12.63 -19.91 5.08
N ASP A 59 13.69 -19.17 4.74
CA ASP A 59 14.39 -19.22 3.44
C ASP A 59 13.41 -19.19 2.25
N ARG A 60 12.35 -18.37 2.37
CA ARG A 60 11.25 -18.35 1.38
C ARG A 60 11.54 -17.49 0.17
N GLY A 61 12.43 -16.50 0.32
CA GLY A 61 12.67 -15.49 -0.69
C GLY A 61 11.46 -14.56 -0.82
N GLY A 62 11.62 -13.34 -0.35
CA GLY A 62 10.59 -12.32 -0.43
C GLY A 62 11.10 -10.94 -0.05
N GLU A 63 10.20 -9.97 -0.14
CA GLU A 63 10.46 -8.60 0.30
C GLU A 63 9.28 -8.07 1.11
N VAL A 64 9.60 -7.27 2.12
CA VAL A 64 8.61 -6.56 2.94
C VAL A 64 8.76 -5.08 2.66
N ALA A 65 7.66 -4.45 2.25
CA ALA A 65 7.57 -3.02 1.95
C ALA A 65 6.54 -2.34 2.85
N VAL A 66 6.70 -1.04 3.03
CA VAL A 66 5.76 -0.19 3.78
C VAL A 66 5.20 0.87 2.85
N GLU A 67 3.92 1.22 3.01
CA GLU A 67 3.23 2.26 2.20
C GLU A 67 3.34 2.06 0.68
N LEU A 68 3.49 0.81 0.23
CA LEU A 68 3.70 0.48 -1.18
C LEU A 68 2.37 0.58 -1.95
N PRO A 69 2.25 1.45 -2.97
CA PRO A 69 1.11 1.41 -3.86
C PRO A 69 1.06 0.07 -4.60
N CYS A 70 -0.07 -0.62 -4.50
CA CYS A 70 -0.25 -1.93 -5.13
C CYS A 70 -1.60 -2.04 -5.85
N ARG A 71 -1.63 -2.91 -6.85
CA ARG A 71 -2.85 -3.25 -7.59
C ARG A 71 -3.44 -4.54 -7.04
N THR A 72 -4.70 -4.48 -6.61
CA THR A 72 -5.52 -5.68 -6.45
C THR A 72 -6.32 -5.93 -7.73
N GLN A 73 -7.11 -7.02 -7.79
CA GLN A 73 -7.92 -7.32 -8.98
C GLN A 73 -8.85 -6.16 -9.37
N ARG A 74 -9.32 -5.38 -8.39
CA ARG A 74 -10.34 -4.35 -8.60
C ARG A 74 -10.00 -2.97 -8.05
N GLN A 75 -8.94 -2.81 -7.26
CA GLN A 75 -8.65 -1.58 -6.51
C GLN A 75 -7.15 -1.25 -6.52
N GLY A 76 -6.83 0.04 -6.40
CA GLY A 76 -5.48 0.53 -6.13
C GLY A 76 -5.34 0.80 -4.64
N ARG A 77 -4.46 0.08 -3.96
CA ARG A 77 -4.32 0.14 -2.50
C ARG A 77 -2.94 0.62 -2.09
N ARG A 78 -2.82 1.06 -0.85
CA ARG A 78 -1.56 1.42 -0.21
C ARG A 78 -1.59 0.89 1.23
N PRO A 79 -1.36 -0.41 1.43
CA PRO A 79 -1.35 -0.99 2.76
C PRO A 79 -0.18 -0.45 3.59
N ASP A 80 -0.38 -0.38 4.91
CA ASP A 80 0.65 0.01 5.87
C ASP A 80 1.90 -0.89 5.74
N VAL A 81 1.69 -2.22 5.65
CA VAL A 81 2.78 -3.18 5.42
C VAL A 81 2.34 -4.19 4.37
N TRP A 82 3.21 -4.45 3.41
CA TRP A 82 3.05 -5.43 2.34
C TRP A 82 4.17 -6.47 2.40
N GLY A 83 3.82 -7.75 2.26
CA GLY A 83 4.78 -8.84 2.14
C GLY A 83 4.62 -9.57 0.82
N ALA A 84 5.66 -9.57 -0.01
CA ALA A 84 5.74 -10.38 -1.22
C ALA A 84 6.46 -11.70 -0.88
N PHE A 85 5.75 -12.62 -0.24
CA PHE A 85 6.29 -13.95 0.05
C PHE A 85 6.13 -14.84 -1.19
N GLN A 86 7.21 -15.42 -1.71
CA GLN A 86 7.09 -16.51 -2.69
C GLN A 86 6.50 -17.74 -2.00
N PHE A 87 5.17 -17.85 -2.01
CA PHE A 87 4.53 -19.13 -1.76
C PHE A 87 4.82 -20.03 -2.97
N ARG A 88 5.82 -20.91 -2.85
CA ARG A 88 5.91 -22.09 -3.72
C ARG A 88 4.64 -22.92 -3.48
N ILE A 89 3.72 -22.88 -4.42
CA ILE A 89 2.57 -23.80 -4.52
C ILE A 89 2.97 -24.98 -5.38
#